data_AF-A0A1I6RUS1-F1
#
_entry.id   AF-A0A1I6RUS1-F1
#
_cell.length_a   1.000
_cell.length_b   1.000
_cell.length_c   1.000
_cell.angle_alpha   90.00
_cell.angle_beta   90.00
_cell.angle_gamma   90.00
#
_symmetry.space_group_name_H-M   'P 1'
#
loop_
_entity.id
_entity.type
_entity.pdbx_description
1 polymer ?
#
loop_
_entity_poly.entity_id
_entity_poly.type
_entity_poly.pdbx_seq_one_letter_code
_entity_poly.pdbx_strand_id
1 'polypeptide(L)' 'MSASLEQTRTETDALEQLASSRCQYCADGTLVLESYRGNDAAVCETCGTPAMQVWGGSRQ' A
#
# COMPACT_ATOMS: atom_id res chain seq x y z
N MET A 1 -26.76 -2.85 -4.18
CA MET A 1 -25.55 -3.18 -3.40
C MET A 1 -24.37 -2.68 -4.23
N SER A 2 -23.88 -1.47 -3.94
CA SER A 2 -22.98 -0.75 -4.87
C SER A 2 -21.74 -0.14 -4.21
N ALA A 3 -21.62 -0.17 -2.87
CA ALA A 3 -20.52 0.51 -2.17
C ALA A 3 -19.22 -0.32 -2.03
N SER A 4 -19.28 -1.64 -2.21
CA SER A 4 -18.13 -2.52 -1.91
C SER A 4 -17.06 -2.59 -3.00
N LEU A 5 -17.32 -2.09 -4.21
CA LEU A 5 -16.34 -2.05 -5.30
C LEU A 5 -15.58 -0.72 -5.35
N GLU A 6 -16.19 0.36 -4.86
CA GLU A 6 -15.57 1.69 -4.86
C GLU A 6 -14.50 1.80 -3.77
N GLN A 7 -14.72 1.19 -2.59
CA GLN A 7 -13.80 1.25 -1.45
C GLN A 7 -12.43 0.63 -1.78
N THR A 8 -12.43 -0.61 -2.28
CA THR A 8 -11.19 -1.34 -2.60
C THR A 8 -10.42 -0.70 -3.75
N ARG A 9 -11.13 -0.12 -4.73
CA ARG A 9 -10.48 0.59 -5.85
C ARG A 9 -9.75 1.84 -5.37
N THR A 10 -10.32 2.61 -4.44
CA THR A 10 -9.65 3.81 -3.90
C THR A 10 -8.43 3.45 -3.04
N GLU A 11 -8.50 2.35 -2.29
CA GLU A 11 -7.40 1.88 -1.45
C GLU A 11 -6.22 1.38 -2.29
N THR A 12 -6.48 0.62 -3.35
CA THR A 12 -5.44 0.21 -4.31
C THR A 12 -4.85 1.40 -5.06
N ASP A 13 -5.68 2.35 -5.51
CA ASP A 13 -5.22 3.56 -6.19
C ASP A 13 -4.29 4.41 -5.30
N ALA A 14 -4.57 4.50 -4.00
CA ALA A 14 -3.69 5.17 -3.04
C ALA A 14 -2.33 4.46 -2.91
N LEU A 15 -2.30 3.12 -2.94
CA LEU A 15 -1.03 2.37 -2.95
C LEU A 15 -0.27 2.56 -4.26
N GLU A 16 -0.95 2.59 -5.40
CA GLU A 16 -0.34 2.84 -6.72
C GLU A 16 0.25 4.24 -6.81
N GLN A 17 -0.42 5.26 -6.27
CA GLN A 17 0.11 6.62 -6.19
C GLN A 17 1.35 6.72 -5.28
N LEU A 18 1.39 5.90 -4.22
CA LEU A 18 2.53 5.90 -3.29
C LEU A 18 3.71 5.07 -3.83
N ALA A 19 3.44 4.06 -4.65
CA ALA A 19 4.47 3.33 -5.36
C ALA A 19 5.28 4.30 -6.25
N SER A 20 6.59 4.08 -6.36
CA SER A 20 7.57 4.99 -6.98
C SER A 20 7.88 6.28 -6.19
N SER A 21 7.26 6.50 -5.02
CA SER A 21 7.67 7.58 -4.12
C SER A 21 8.92 7.20 -3.32
N ARG A 22 9.73 8.19 -2.96
CA ARG A 22 10.90 7.99 -2.09
C ARG A 22 10.45 7.53 -0.70
N CYS A 23 11.16 6.58 -0.13
CA CYS A 23 10.92 6.14 1.24
C CYS A 23 11.11 7.31 2.21
N GLN A 24 10.14 7.51 3.11
CA GLN A 24 10.22 8.52 4.16
C GLN A 24 11.11 8.10 5.35
N TYR A 25 11.46 6.82 5.44
CA TYR A 25 12.22 6.25 6.56
C TYR A 25 13.72 6.07 6.27
N CYS A 26 14.11 6.01 4.99
CA CYS A 26 15.51 5.91 4.59
C CYS A 26 15.79 6.81 3.37
N ALA A 27 17.02 7.28 3.24
CA ALA A 27 17.38 8.20 2.17
C ALA A 27 17.48 7.53 0.78
N ASP A 28 17.69 6.22 0.73
CA ASP A 28 18.15 5.53 -0.49
C ASP A 28 17.07 4.68 -1.18
N GLY A 29 15.94 4.42 -0.51
CA GLY A 29 14.93 3.49 -1.01
C GLY A 29 13.73 4.14 -1.68
N THR A 30 13.09 3.38 -2.56
CA THR A 30 11.83 3.72 -3.22
C THR A 30 10.75 2.76 -2.75
N LEU A 31 9.51 3.25 -2.67
CA LEU A 31 8.35 2.43 -2.36
C LEU A 31 7.92 1.66 -3.60
N VAL A 32 7.62 0.39 -3.41
CA VAL A 32 7.07 -0.52 -4.41
C VAL A 32 5.81 -1.18 -3.88
N LEU A 33 4.93 -1.59 -4.79
CA LEU A 33 3.73 -2.34 -4.46
C LEU A 33 4.11 -3.81 -4.23
N GLU A 34 3.96 -4.26 -2.99
CA GLU A 34 4.33 -5.59 -2.50
C GLU A 34 3.28 -6.09 -1.50
N SER A 35 3.31 -7.39 -1.21
CA SER A 35 2.48 -7.96 -0.14
C SER A 35 3.20 -7.87 1.20
N TYR A 36 2.65 -7.14 2.17
CA TYR A 36 3.15 -7.10 3.55
C TYR A 36 2.18 -7.81 4.50
N ARG A 37 2.66 -8.88 5.14
CA ARG A 37 1.87 -9.70 6.09
C ARG A 37 0.52 -10.18 5.52
N GLY A 38 0.50 -10.51 4.22
CA GLY A 38 -0.70 -11.01 3.54
C GLY A 38 -1.68 -9.93 3.10
N ASN A 39 -1.30 -8.65 3.18
CA ASN A 39 -2.09 -7.53 2.67
C ASN A 39 -1.31 -6.78 1.59
N ASP A 40 -2.00 -6.10 0.68
CA ASP A 40 -1.35 -5.20 -0.26
C ASP A 40 -0.79 -3.98 0.46
N ALA A 41 0.46 -3.62 0.11
CA ALA A 41 1.19 -2.57 0.78
C ALA A 41 2.17 -1.88 -0.16
N ALA A 42 2.48 -0.63 0.17
CA ALA A 42 3.61 0.09 -0.40
C ALA A 42 4.79 -0.11 0.54
N VAL A 43 5.77 -0.92 0.13
CA VAL A 43 6.93 -1.33 0.91
C VAL A 43 8.19 -0.77 0.30
N CYS A 44 9.13 -0.29 1.12
CA CYS A 44 10.42 0.16 0.63
C CYS A 44 11.27 -1.03 0.16
N GLU A 45 11.75 -0.99 -1.09
CA GLU A 45 12.59 -2.05 -1.67
C GLU A 45 13.98 -2.17 -1.01
N THR A 46 14.43 -1.13 -0.31
CA THR A 46 15.77 -1.08 0.31
C THR A 46 15.77 -1.48 1.78
N CYS A 47 14.85 -0.93 2.58
CA CYS A 47 14.81 -1.17 4.02
C CYS A 47 13.68 -2.11 4.47
N GLY A 48 12.76 -2.46 3.58
CA GLY A 48 11.62 -3.34 3.88
C GLY A 48 10.54 -2.68 4.77
N THR A 49 10.68 -1.39 5.08
CA THR A 49 9.69 -0.68 5.91
C THR A 49 8.42 -0.42 5.09
N PRO A 50 7.24 -0.84 5.56
CA PRO A 50 5.97 -0.50 4.93
C PRO A 50 5.61 0.96 5.21
N ALA A 51 5.28 1.72 4.17
CA ALA A 51 4.77 3.09 4.31
C ALA A 51 3.25 3.13 4.50
N MET A 52 2.54 2.24 3.82
CA MET A 52 1.09 2.08 3.91
C MET A 52 0.72 0.64 3.59
N GLN A 53 -0.32 0.13 4.22
CA GLN A 53 -0.91 -1.18 3.90
C GLN A 53 -2.43 -1.07 3.98
N VAL A 54 -3.13 -1.78 3.11
CA VAL A 54 -4.59 -1.81 3.08
C VAL A 54 -5.07 -3.10 3.73
N TRP A 55 -5.81 -2.99 4.81
CA TRP A 55 -6.35 -4.16 5.50
C TRP A 55 -7.73 -4.46 4.96
N GLY A 56 -7.81 -5.46 4.08
CA GLY A 56 -9.05 -5.98 3.52
C GLY A 56 -9.88 -6.72 4.57
N GLY A 57 -10.34 -6.00 5.58
CA GLY A 57 -11.31 -6.48 6.54
C GLY A 57 -12.69 -6.16 6.01
N SER A 58 -13.50 -7.19 5.76
CA SER A 58 -14.95 -7.08 5.91
C SER A 58 -15.26 -6.66 7.36
N ARG A 59 -15.11 -5.37 7.68
CA ARG A 59 -15.75 -4.72 8.82
C ARG A 59 -17.12 -4.31 8.35
N GLN A 60 -18.06 -5.24 8.52
CA GLN A 60 -19.50 -4.97 8.51
C GLN A 60 -19.86 -4.24 9.80
#